data_AF-A0A6N8XGK7-F1
#
_entry.id   AF-A0A6N8XGK7-F1
#
_cell.length_a   1.000
_cell.length_b   1.000
_cell.length_c   1.000
_cell.angle_alpha   90.00
_cell.angle_beta   90.00
_cell.angle_gamma   90.00
#
_symmetry.space_group_name_H-M   'P 1'
#
loop_
_entity.id
_entity.type
_entity.pdbx_description
1 polymer ?
#
loop_
_entity_poly.entity_id
_entity_poly.type
_entity_poly.pdbx_seq_one_letter_code
_entity_poly.pdbx_strand_id
1 'polypeptide(L)'
;MTETFVDTSALYAFLVEDDDNHAAAEDAVMALRAERVGLATSSFVVVETVSLLQARVGVATVRAFYFDFFPLLRVIAVDDALFHRAMHALLG
;
A
#
# COMPACT_ATOMS: atom_id res chain seq x y z
N MET A 1 2.33 -9.80 -17.23
CA MET A 1 1.26 -9.43 -16.28
C MET A 1 1.48 -7.98 -15.91
N THR A 2 0.43 -7.18 -16.00
CA THR A 2 0.46 -5.78 -15.54
C THR A 2 0.24 -5.81 -14.03
N GLU A 3 1.04 -5.07 -13.28
CA GLU A 3 0.88 -4.86 -11.85
C GLU A 3 0.65 -3.38 -11.57
N THR A 4 -0.15 -3.08 -10.56
CA THR A 4 -0.35 -1.72 -10.08
C THR A 4 0.45 -1.53 -8.80
N PHE A 5 1.26 -0.46 -8.76
CA PHE A 5 1.93 -0.07 -7.53
C PHE A 5 0.93 0.62 -6.60
N VAL A 6 0.79 0.12 -5.37
CA VAL A 6 -0.13 0.64 -4.37
C VAL A 6 0.66 1.43 -3.34
N ASP A 7 0.34 2.72 -3.23
CA ASP A 7 0.97 3.67 -2.32
C ASP A 7 0.25 3.73 -0.95
N THR A 8 0.89 4.33 0.04
CA THR A 8 0.37 4.50 1.41
C THR A 8 -1.02 5.15 1.40
N SER A 9 -1.21 6.19 0.59
CA SER A 9 -2.47 6.92 0.49
C SER A 9 -3.63 6.04 0.00
N ALA A 10 -3.39 5.20 -1.01
CA ALA A 10 -4.39 4.26 -1.53
C ALA A 10 -4.72 3.15 -0.52
N LEU A 11 -3.70 2.61 0.17
CA LEU A 11 -3.89 1.63 1.24
C LEU A 11 -4.71 2.22 2.39
N TYR A 12 -4.37 3.44 2.83
CA TYR A 12 -5.06 4.12 3.91
C TYR A 12 -6.53 4.38 3.57
N ALA A 13 -6.80 4.99 2.41
CA ALA A 13 -8.17 5.26 1.97
C ALA A 13 -9.01 3.96 1.86
N PHE A 14 -8.42 2.87 1.36
CA PHE A 14 -9.11 1.59 1.28
C PHE A 14 -9.42 0.96 2.66
N LEU A 15 -8.54 1.13 3.64
CA LEU A 15 -8.66 0.47 4.96
C LEU A 15 -9.41 1.30 6.01
N VAL A 16 -9.63 2.58 5.76
CA VAL A 16 -10.27 3.51 6.71
C VAL A 16 -11.61 3.96 6.15
N GLU A 17 -12.69 3.41 6.71
CA GLU A 17 -14.07 3.61 6.23
C GLU A 17 -14.50 5.10 6.24
N ASP A 18 -13.99 5.89 7.19
CA ASP A 18 -14.29 7.32 7.33
C ASP A 18 -13.35 8.23 6.50
N ASP A 19 -12.47 7.69 5.65
CA ASP A 19 -11.66 8.52 4.74
C ASP A 19 -12.52 9.07 3.60
N ASP A 20 -12.34 10.35 3.25
CA ASP A 20 -13.09 10.99 2.15
C ASP A 20 -12.94 10.26 0.80
N ASN A 21 -11.86 9.52 0.61
CA ASN A 21 -11.58 8.76 -0.61
C ASN A 21 -11.91 7.26 -0.49
N HIS A 22 -12.53 6.81 0.61
CA HIS A 22 -12.78 5.39 0.85
C HIS A 22 -13.55 4.72 -0.30
N ALA A 23 -14.66 5.32 -0.73
CA ALA A 23 -15.48 4.79 -1.83
C ALA A 23 -14.70 4.70 -3.15
N ALA A 24 -13.91 5.72 -3.47
CA ALA A 24 -13.09 5.73 -4.68
C ALA A 24 -11.98 4.68 -4.63
N ALA A 25 -11.37 4.47 -3.46
CA ALA A 25 -10.36 3.44 -3.25
C ALA A 25 -10.95 2.03 -3.34
N GLU A 26 -12.14 1.82 -2.78
CA GLU A 26 -12.87 0.55 -2.88
C GLU A 26 -13.19 0.20 -4.34
N ASP A 27 -13.77 1.15 -5.08
CA ASP A 27 -14.08 0.97 -6.51
C ASP A 27 -12.83 0.61 -7.33
N ALA A 28 -11.70 1.29 -7.06
CA ALA A 28 -10.44 1.01 -7.73
C ALA A 28 -9.91 -0.40 -7.41
N VAL A 29 -9.96 -0.82 -6.14
CA VAL A 29 -9.55 -2.18 -5.74
C VAL A 29 -10.46 -3.24 -6.38
N MET A 30 -11.76 -3.00 -6.45
CA MET A 30 -12.71 -3.92 -7.08
C MET A 30 -12.47 -4.05 -8.59
N ALA A 31 -12.18 -2.94 -9.28
CA ALA A 31 -11.81 -2.95 -10.69
C ALA A 31 -10.52 -3.75 -10.94
N LEU A 32 -9.45 -3.48 -10.17
CA LEU A 32 -8.18 -4.20 -10.26
C LEU A 32 -8.36 -5.70 -10.01
N ARG A 33 -9.20 -6.06 -9.03
CA ARG A 33 -9.56 -7.45 -8.74
C ARG A 33 -10.30 -8.11 -9.89
N ALA A 34 -11.28 -7.44 -10.50
CA ALA A 34 -12.04 -7.95 -11.64
C ALA A 34 -11.12 -8.22 -12.84
N GLU A 35 -10.14 -7.34 -13.07
CA GLU A 35 -9.14 -7.46 -14.12
C GLU A 35 -8.00 -8.43 -13.78
N ARG A 36 -7.98 -8.98 -12.56
CA ARG A 36 -6.90 -9.84 -12.03
C ARG A 36 -5.52 -9.18 -12.13
N VAL A 37 -5.47 -7.87 -11.90
CA VAL A 37 -4.23 -7.08 -11.85
C VAL A 37 -3.53 -7.37 -10.52
N GLY A 38 -2.25 -7.70 -10.59
CA GLY A 38 -1.44 -7.89 -9.38
C GLY A 38 -1.19 -6.56 -8.67
N LEU A 39 -1.13 -6.59 -7.35
CA LEU A 39 -0.80 -5.42 -6.53
C LEU A 39 0.64 -5.54 -6.04
N ALA A 40 1.43 -4.49 -6.24
CA ALA A 40 2.80 -4.42 -5.74
C ALA A 40 2.97 -3.19 -4.85
N THR A 41 3.86 -3.25 -3.87
CA THR A 41 4.22 -2.10 -3.04
C THR A 41 5.68 -2.21 -2.59
N SER A 42 6.20 -1.23 -1.86
CA SER A 42 7.55 -1.29 -1.29
C SER A 42 7.52 -1.56 0.21
N SER A 43 8.63 -2.07 0.76
CA SER A 43 8.80 -2.21 2.21
C SER A 43 8.67 -0.88 2.95
N PHE A 44 8.99 0.25 2.32
CA PHE A 44 8.81 1.59 2.91
C PHE A 44 7.35 2.01 2.99
N VAL A 45 6.56 1.78 1.93
CA VAL A 45 5.11 2.03 1.94
C VAL A 45 4.42 1.18 3.01
N VAL A 46 4.84 -0.07 3.20
CA VAL A 46 4.31 -0.94 4.27
C VAL A 46 4.59 -0.33 5.65
N VAL A 47 5.83 0.12 5.91
CA VAL A 47 6.21 0.73 7.20
C VAL A 47 5.42 2.02 7.45
N GLU A 48 5.28 2.87 6.44
CA GLU A 48 4.50 4.10 6.54
C GLU A 48 3.03 3.82 6.79
N THR A 49 2.43 2.89 6.03
CA THR A 49 1.03 2.47 6.19
C THR A 49 0.77 1.93 7.59
N VAL A 50 1.62 1.03 8.11
CA VAL A 50 1.48 0.50 9.47
C VAL A 50 1.58 1.61 10.51
N SER A 51 2.55 2.52 10.35
CA SER A 51 2.73 3.65 11.27
C SER A 51 1.53 4.58 11.27
N LEU A 52 0.98 4.87 10.09
CA LEU A 52 -0.16 5.76 9.90
C LEU A 52 -1.45 5.15 10.46
N LEU A 53 -1.74 3.89 10.13
CA LEU A 53 -2.88 3.16 10.67
C LEU A 53 -2.81 3.03 12.19
N GLN A 54 -1.64 2.70 12.73
CA GLN A 54 -1.44 2.62 14.18
C GLN A 54 -1.70 3.96 14.87
N ALA A 55 -1.15 5.05 14.33
CA ALA A 55 -1.21 6.37 14.95
C ALA A 55 -2.60 7.01 14.86
N ARG A 56 -3.32 6.80 13.76
CA ARG A 56 -4.60 7.50 13.49
C ARG A 56 -5.84 6.68 13.79
N VAL A 57 -5.76 5.35 13.70
CA VAL A 57 -6.93 4.47 13.80
C VAL A 57 -6.76 3.48 14.95
N GLY A 58 -5.60 2.84 15.03
CA GLY A 58 -5.22 1.94 16.11
C GLY A 58 -4.73 0.58 15.63
N VAL A 59 -4.26 -0.22 16.59
CA VAL A 59 -3.63 -1.52 16.30
C VAL A 59 -4.57 -2.56 15.70
N ALA A 60 -5.88 -2.43 15.92
CA ALA A 60 -6.88 -3.33 15.34
C ALA A 60 -6.86 -3.26 13.80
N THR A 61 -6.80 -2.06 13.23
CA THR A 61 -6.73 -1.85 11.77
C THR A 61 -5.39 -2.31 11.21
N VAL A 62 -4.29 -2.15 11.94
CA VAL A 62 -2.99 -2.72 11.56
C VAL A 62 -3.06 -4.25 11.44
N ARG A 63 -3.78 -4.91 12.37
CA ARG A 63 -3.97 -6.36 12.31
C ARG A 63 -4.80 -6.77 11.10
N ALA A 64 -5.92 -6.08 10.84
CA ALA A 64 -6.75 -6.34 9.65
C ALA A 64 -5.93 -6.17 8.38
N PHE A 65 -5.16 -5.08 8.25
CA PHE A 65 -4.22 -4.89 7.15
C PHE A 65 -3.27 -6.08 6.98
N TYR A 66 -2.57 -6.48 8.06
CA TYR A 66 -1.54 -7.51 7.98
C TYR A 66 -2.07 -8.91 7.70
N PHE A 67 -3.22 -9.28 8.27
CA PHE A 67 -3.77 -10.62 8.11
C PHE A 67 -4.65 -10.78 6.88
N ASP A 68 -5.37 -9.73 6.47
CA ASP A 68 -6.40 -9.85 5.43
C ASP A 68 -5.93 -9.29 4.09
N PHE A 69 -5.22 -8.15 4.08
CA PHE A 69 -4.87 -7.45 2.84
C PHE A 69 -3.41 -7.65 2.42
N PHE A 70 -2.47 -7.61 3.36
CA PHE A 70 -1.03 -7.75 3.10
C PHE A 70 -0.66 -9.02 2.32
N PRO A 71 -1.29 -10.21 2.54
CA PRO A 71 -0.99 -11.41 1.73
C PRO A 71 -1.30 -11.27 0.24
N LEU A 72 -2.11 -10.28 -0.16
CA LEU A 72 -2.45 -9.99 -1.54
C LEU A 72 -1.40 -9.11 -2.24
N LEU A 73 -0.47 -8.53 -1.48
CA LEU A 73 0.54 -7.60 -1.97
C LEU A 73 1.85 -8.31 -2.30
N ARG A 74 2.40 -8.05 -3.49
CA ARG A 74 3.81 -8.30 -3.77
C ARG A 74 4.66 -7.18 -3.17
N VAL A 75 5.27 -7.45 -2.02
CA VAL A 75 6.14 -6.47 -1.35
C VAL A 75 7.56 -6.52 -1.92
N ILE A 76 8.00 -5.39 -2.46
CA ILE A 76 9.36 -5.18 -2.95
C ILE A 76 10.21 -4.74 -1.76
N ALA A 77 11.15 -5.60 -1.34
CA ALA A 77 12.14 -5.23 -0.34
C ALA A 77 13.07 -4.16 -0.90
N VAL A 78 13.13 -3.01 -0.23
CA VAL A 78 14.07 -1.93 -0.58
C VAL A 78 15.40 -2.24 0.09
N ASP A 79 16.34 -2.74 -0.71
CA ASP A 79 17.74 -2.90 -0.31
C ASP A 79 18.53 -1.60 -0.51
N ASP A 80 19.78 -1.60 -0.02
CA ASP A 80 20.67 -0.44 -0.13
C ASP A 80 20.88 -0.02 -1.59
N ALA A 81 20.99 -0.98 -2.51
CA ALA A 81 21.22 -0.68 -3.92
C ALA A 81 20.01 0.04 -4.54
N LEU A 82 18.79 -0.47 -4.31
CA LEU A 82 17.56 0.15 -4.79
C LEU A 82 17.33 1.51 -4.13
N PHE A 83 17.61 1.63 -2.83
CA PHE A 83 17.53 2.89 -2.11
C PHE A 83 18.43 3.96 -2.74
N HIS A 84 19.72 3.68 -2.89
CA HIS A 84 20.65 4.65 -3.47
C HIS A 84 20.31 4.96 -4.92
N ARG A 85 19.90 3.97 -5.73
CA ARG A 85 19.43 4.23 -7.11
C ARG A 85 18.24 5.18 -7.13
N ALA A 86 17.26 5.00 -6.25
CA ALA A 86 16.11 5.89 -6.15
C ALA A 86 16.53 7.31 -5.72
N MET A 87 17.43 7.42 -4.74
CA MET A 87 17.97 8.72 -4.29
C MET A 87 18.77 9.41 -5.39
N HIS A 88 19.61 8.69 -6.15
CA HIS A 88 20.31 9.25 -7.30
C HIS A 88 19.34 9.71 -8.38
N ALA A 89 18.34 8.91 -8.72
CA ALA A 89 17.33 9.31 -9.71
C ALA A 89 16.58 10.59 -9.30
N LEU A 90 16.34 10.79 -8.01
CA LEU A 90 15.72 11.99 -7.47
C LEU A 90 16.66 13.21 -7.47
N LEU A 91 17.94 13.00 -7.17
CA LEU A 91 18.91 14.06 -6.91
C LEU A 91 19.79 14.45 -8.12
N GLY A 92 19.84 13.62 -9.17
CA GLY A 92 20.68 13.80 -10.37
C GLY A 92 21.96 12.99 -10.32
#